data_AF-A0A527YXD3-F1
#
_entry.id   AF-A0A527YXD3-F1
#
_cell.length_a   1.000
_cell.length_b   1.000
_cell.length_c   1.000
_cell.angle_alpha   90.00
_cell.angle_beta   90.00
_cell.angle_gamma   90.00
#
_symmetry.space_group_name_H-M   'P 1'
#
loop_
_entity.id
_entity.type
_entity.pdbx_description
1 polymer ?
#
loop_
_entity_poly.entity_id
_entity_poly.type
_entity_poly.pdbx_seq_one_letter_code
_entity_poly.pdbx_strand_id
1 'polypeptide(L)'
;MTNAHRNDLATLIEELAAVEHERWAHWQTFVHSKGERLPDGSLVLPADLVQRWERQIAMAYDDLPEQERQSDREQVEKYFPIIRRWLASRGYSV
;
A
#
# COMPACT_ATOMS: atom_id res chain seq x y z
N MET A 1 8.37 -17.26 24.11
CA MET A 1 7.52 -17.54 22.93
C MET A 1 8.04 -18.81 22.26
N THR A 2 7.19 -19.81 22.05
CA THR A 2 7.57 -21.11 21.46
C THR A 2 7.90 -20.97 19.96
N ASN A 3 8.65 -21.92 19.39
CA ASN A 3 9.01 -21.92 17.96
C ASN A 3 7.80 -21.87 17.01
N ALA A 4 6.65 -22.43 17.43
CA ALA A 4 5.41 -22.40 16.67
C ALA A 4 4.86 -20.98 16.48
N HIS A 5 4.91 -20.13 17.52
CA HIS A 5 4.43 -18.74 17.42
C HIS A 5 5.31 -17.86 16.54
N ARG A 6 6.61 -18.18 16.41
CA ARG A 6 7.53 -17.47 15.51
C ARG A 6 7.22 -17.75 14.05
N ASN A 7 6.89 -19.00 13.72
CA ASN A 7 6.52 -19.40 12.36
C ASN A 7 5.18 -18.78 11.94
N ASP A 8 4.23 -18.68 12.87
CA ASP A 8 2.89 -18.14 12.60
C ASP A 8 2.89 -16.61 12.36
N LEU A 9 3.74 -15.86 13.06
CA LEU A 9 3.97 -14.44 12.75
C LEU A 9 4.68 -14.26 11.40
N ALA A 10 5.65 -15.11 11.08
CA ALA A 10 6.33 -15.06 9.79
C ALA A 10 5.35 -15.31 8.63
N THR A 11 4.44 -16.28 8.77
CA THR A 11 3.38 -16.50 7.77
C THR A 11 2.48 -15.28 7.61
N LEU A 12 2.05 -14.64 8.71
CA LEU A 12 1.27 -13.39 8.61
C LEU A 12 2.04 -12.30 7.87
N ILE A 13 3.33 -12.11 8.18
CA ILE A 13 4.16 -11.10 7.52
C ILE A 13 4.20 -11.35 6.00
N GLU A 14 4.38 -12.60 5.55
CA GLU A 14 4.37 -12.92 4.12
C GLU A 14 3.01 -12.63 3.46
N GLU A 15 1.89 -12.96 4.12
CA GLU A 15 0.56 -12.65 3.60
C GLU A 15 0.31 -11.14 3.49
N LEU A 16 0.72 -10.35 4.49
CA LEU A 16 0.59 -8.89 4.46
C LEU A 16 1.57 -8.25 3.46
N ALA A 17 2.78 -8.80 3.33
CA ALA A 17 3.77 -8.34 2.35
C ALA A 17 3.30 -8.56 0.91
N ALA A 18 2.58 -9.66 0.64
CA ALA A 18 1.96 -9.87 -0.66
C ALA A 18 0.96 -8.75 -1.02
N VAL A 19 0.11 -8.34 -0.06
CA VAL A 19 -0.83 -7.21 -0.25
C VAL A 19 -0.09 -5.89 -0.44
N GLU A 20 0.96 -5.62 0.32
CA GLU A 20 1.77 -4.40 0.17
C GLU A 20 2.47 -4.37 -1.19
N HIS A 21 2.97 -5.51 -1.67
CA HIS A 21 3.56 -5.62 -3.01
C HIS A 21 2.54 -5.31 -4.11
N GLU A 22 1.32 -5.86 -4.01
CA GLU A 22 0.24 -5.55 -4.96
C GLU A 22 -0.11 -4.06 -4.95
N ARG A 23 -0.18 -3.44 -3.75
CA ARG A 23 -0.42 -2.00 -3.59
C ARG A 23 0.68 -1.17 -4.25
N TRP A 24 1.95 -1.52 -4.01
CA TRP A 24 3.10 -0.88 -4.64
C TRP A 24 3.08 -1.04 -6.16
N ALA A 25 2.85 -2.25 -6.67
CA ALA A 25 2.83 -2.55 -8.10
C ALA A 25 1.70 -1.80 -8.83
N HIS A 26 0.52 -1.70 -8.20
CA HIS A 26 -0.58 -0.89 -8.72
C HIS A 26 -0.16 0.58 -8.81
N TRP A 27 0.39 1.15 -7.74
CA TRP A 27 0.83 2.55 -7.73
C TRP A 27 1.91 2.83 -8.78
N GLN A 28 2.92 1.96 -8.89
CA GLN A 28 3.97 2.08 -9.91
C GLN A 28 3.40 2.00 -11.32
N THR A 29 2.48 1.07 -11.57
CA THR A 29 1.77 0.96 -12.86
C THR A 29 1.01 2.24 -13.17
N PHE A 30 0.29 2.79 -12.19
CA PHE A 30 -0.43 4.06 -12.37
C PHE A 30 0.52 5.21 -12.68
N VAL A 31 1.59 5.42 -11.90
CA VAL A 31 2.58 6.48 -12.13
C VAL A 31 3.19 6.34 -13.52
N HIS A 32 3.64 5.13 -13.88
CA HIS A 32 4.23 4.87 -15.19
C HIS A 32 3.24 5.09 -16.34
N SER A 33 1.94 4.80 -16.13
CA SER A 33 0.90 5.06 -17.13
C SER A 33 0.68 6.56 -17.42
N LYS A 34 1.16 7.45 -16.54
CA LYS A 34 1.08 8.90 -16.73
C LYS A 34 2.29 9.48 -17.45
N GLY A 35 3.38 8.73 -17.58
CA GLY A 35 4.61 9.20 -18.20
C GLY A 35 4.70 8.86 -19.68
N GLU A 36 5.37 9.71 -20.45
CA GLU A 36 5.83 9.38 -21.78
C GLU A 36 7.14 8.59 -21.67
N ARG A 37 7.20 7.41 -22.29
CA ARG A 37 8.42 6.59 -22.31
C ARG A 37 9.32 7.01 -23.46
N LEU A 38 10.55 7.42 -23.14
CA LEU A 38 11.57 7.80 -24.11
C LEU A 38 12.31 6.59 -24.70
N PRO A 39 13.05 6.75 -25.80
CA PRO A 39 13.80 5.65 -26.43
C PRO A 39 14.84 4.97 -25.54
N ASP A 40 15.38 5.68 -24.54
CA ASP A 40 16.33 5.13 -23.56
C ASP A 40 15.63 4.39 -22.40
N GLY A 41 14.30 4.31 -22.41
CA GLY A 41 13.48 3.66 -21.40
C GLY A 41 13.10 4.55 -20.22
N SER A 42 13.61 5.78 -20.14
CA SER A 42 13.22 6.75 -19.12
C SER A 42 11.76 7.21 -19.29
N LEU A 43 11.20 7.81 -18.24
CA LEU A 43 9.83 8.35 -18.23
C LEU A 43 9.86 9.86 -18.01
N VAL A 44 9.19 10.60 -18.89
CA VAL A 44 8.89 12.02 -18.69
C VAL A 44 7.49 12.13 -18.11
N LEU A 45 7.39 12.62 -16.88
CA LEU A 45 6.11 12.79 -16.18
C LEU A 45 5.58 14.23 -16.34
N PRO A 46 4.27 14.42 -16.44
CA PRO A 46 3.66 15.75 -16.42
C PRO A 46 3.99 16.50 -15.12
N ALA A 47 4.44 17.74 -15.23
CA ALA A 47 4.92 18.53 -14.10
C ALA A 47 3.83 18.79 -13.05
N ASP A 48 2.57 18.93 -13.46
CA ASP A 48 1.42 19.11 -12.57
C ASP A 48 1.17 17.86 -11.71
N LEU A 49 1.34 16.66 -12.27
CA LEU A 49 1.23 15.41 -11.53
C LEU A 49 2.39 15.24 -10.56
N VAL A 50 3.62 15.55 -10.98
CA VAL A 50 4.79 15.54 -10.09
C VAL A 50 4.57 16.47 -8.92
N GLN A 51 4.19 17.73 -9.16
CA GLN A 51 3.91 18.71 -8.10
C GLN A 51 2.80 18.23 -7.16
N ARG A 52 1.73 17.63 -7.70
CA ARG A 52 0.64 17.08 -6.89
C ARG A 52 1.13 15.96 -5.97
N TRP A 53 1.91 15.01 -6.50
CA TRP A 53 2.42 13.89 -5.71
C TRP A 53 3.46 14.35 -4.68
N GLU A 54 4.36 15.28 -5.03
CA GLU A 54 5.30 15.87 -4.07
C GLU A 54 4.58 16.58 -2.92
N ARG A 55 3.51 17.33 -3.20
CA ARG A 55 2.65 17.91 -2.16
C ARG A 55 2.05 16.83 -1.26
N GLN A 56 1.49 15.76 -1.83
CA GLN A 56 0.91 14.65 -1.05
C GLN A 56 1.96 13.98 -0.15
N ILE A 57 3.16 13.71 -0.70
CA ILE A 57 4.28 13.10 0.02
C ILE A 57 4.74 13.99 1.20
N ALA A 58 4.72 15.30 1.03
CA ALA A 58 5.14 16.25 2.05
C ALA A 58 4.08 16.50 3.15
N MET A 59 2.83 16.08 2.96
CA MET A 59 1.74 16.31 3.90
C MET A 59 1.60 15.16 4.90
N ALA A 60 1.29 15.50 6.15
CA ALA A 60 0.82 14.50 7.10
C ALA A 60 -0.57 13.99 6.68
N TYR A 61 -0.90 12.75 7.06
CA TYR A 61 -2.19 12.14 6.72
C TYR A 61 -3.38 13.02 7.14
N ASP A 62 -3.34 13.60 8.34
CA ASP A 62 -4.42 14.43 8.87
C ASP A 62 -4.62 15.72 8.06
N ASP A 63 -3.59 16.19 7.38
CA ASP A 63 -3.65 17.40 6.55
C ASP A 63 -4.15 17.09 5.13
N LEU A 64 -4.14 15.83 4.69
CA LEU A 64 -4.58 15.46 3.35
C LEU A 64 -6.06 15.81 3.12
N PRO A 65 -6.45 16.26 1.92
CA PRO A 65 -7.85 16.34 1.52
C PRO A 65 -8.57 15.01 1.72
N GLU A 66 -9.87 15.07 2.04
CA GLU A 66 -10.66 13.88 2.38
C GLU A 66 -10.66 12.82 1.28
N GLN A 67 -10.72 13.23 0.02
CA GLN A 67 -10.67 12.27 -1.09
C GLN A 67 -9.31 11.54 -1.19
N GLU A 68 -8.22 12.16 -0.74
CA GLU A 68 -6.89 11.56 -0.78
C GLU A 68 -6.72 10.60 0.39
N ARG A 69 -7.18 10.99 1.59
CA ARG A 69 -7.27 10.08 2.74
C ARG A 69 -8.15 8.86 2.48
N GLN A 70 -9.23 9.03 1.73
CA GLN A 70 -10.11 7.92 1.37
C GLN A 70 -9.37 6.86 0.54
N SER A 71 -8.52 7.28 -0.40
CA SER A 71 -7.70 6.35 -1.18
C SER A 71 -6.74 5.55 -0.30
N ASP A 72 -6.14 6.18 0.71
CA ASP A 72 -5.28 5.48 1.68
C ASP A 72 -6.07 4.47 2.51
N ARG A 73 -7.29 4.83 2.97
CA ARG A 73 -8.16 3.90 3.72
C ARG A 73 -8.55 2.69 2.88
N GLU A 74 -8.89 2.88 1.62
CA GLU A 74 -9.19 1.78 0.68
C GLU A 74 -8.00 0.82 0.50
N GLN A 75 -6.75 1.32 0.56
CA GLN A 75 -5.59 0.42 0.57
C GLN A 75 -5.49 -0.36 1.88
N VAL A 76 -5.71 0.30 3.03
CA VAL A 76 -5.67 -0.34 4.36
C VAL A 76 -6.76 -1.42 4.51
N GLU A 77 -7.94 -1.20 3.96
CA GLU A 77 -9.06 -2.16 4.01
C GLU A 77 -8.71 -3.52 3.39
N LYS A 78 -7.77 -3.57 2.43
CA LYS A 78 -7.32 -4.83 1.82
C LYS A 78 -6.58 -5.76 2.79
N TYR A 79 -6.00 -5.21 3.85
CA TYR A 79 -5.30 -5.97 4.89
C TYR A 79 -6.26 -6.61 5.89
N PHE A 80 -7.43 -6.01 6.09
CA PHE A 80 -8.35 -6.39 7.17
C PHE A 80 -8.83 -7.84 7.10
N PRO A 81 -9.20 -8.41 5.94
CA PRO A 81 -9.58 -9.82 5.85
C PRO A 81 -8.49 -10.79 6.35
N ILE A 82 -7.22 -10.47 6.10
CA ILE A 82 -6.07 -11.27 6.55
C ILE A 82 -5.90 -11.15 8.06
N ILE A 83 -5.89 -9.92 8.57
CA ILE A 83 -5.73 -9.64 10.00
C ILE A 83 -6.88 -10.26 10.81
N ARG A 84 -8.13 -10.12 10.35
CA ARG A 84 -9.30 -10.70 11.01
C ARG A 84 -9.22 -12.23 11.06
N ARG A 85 -8.84 -12.87 9.95
CA ARG A 85 -8.62 -14.33 9.92
C ARG A 85 -7.54 -14.75 10.92
N TRP A 86 -6.43 -14.03 10.96
CA TRP A 86 -5.30 -14.31 11.85
C TRP A 86 -5.63 -14.14 13.34
N LEU A 87 -6.44 -13.13 13.67
CA LEU A 87 -6.96 -12.90 15.02
C LEU A 87 -8.00 -13.95 15.42
N ALA A 88 -8.93 -14.28 14.52
CA ALA A 88 -9.95 -15.31 14.76
C ALA A 88 -9.32 -16.69 15.01
N SER A 89 -8.24 -17.06 14.29
CA SER A 89 -7.54 -18.33 14.51
C SER A 89 -6.86 -18.45 15.89
N ARG A 90 -6.78 -17.34 16.63
CA ARG A 90 -6.23 -17.24 17.99
C ARG A 90 -7.30 -17.04 19.07
N GLY A 91 -8.58 -17.11 18.70
CA GLY A 91 -9.70 -16.99 19.63
C GLY A 91 -10.10 -15.55 19.96
N TYR A 92 -9.59 -14.54 19.23
CA TYR A 92 -10.11 -13.18 19.34
C TYR A 92 -11.43 -13.05 18.57
N SER A 93 -12.41 -12.34 19.13
CA SER A 93 -13.64 -11.96 18.43
C SER A 93 -13.38 -10.67 17.65
N VAL A 94 -13.49 -10.72 16.33
CA VAL A 94 -13.12 -9.64 15.38
C VAL A 94 -13.99 -9.60 14.13
#